data_AF-X1SYX7-F1
#
_entry.id   AF-X1SYX7-F1
#
_cell.length_a   1.000
_cell.length_b   1.000
_cell.length_c   1.000
_cell.angle_alpha   90.00
_cell.angle_beta   90.00
_cell.angle_gamma   90.00
#
_symmetry.space_group_name_H-M   'P 1'
#
loop_
_entity.id
_entity.type
_entity.pdbx_description
1 polymer ?
#
loop_
_entity_poly.entity_id
_entity_poly.type
_entity_poly.pdbx_seq_one_letter_code
_entity_poly.pdbx_strand_id
1 'polypeptide(L)'
;MGKIVIEKETEQILLASLLGDGSLYKPKEGKNYLYSEYHSIKQKDYALWKIKKLDNIISKSLWCEYKDKRSGKTFKGIRWHSKALPYFTGLHQILYPI
;
A
#
# COMPACT_ATOMS: atom_id res chain seq x y z
N MET A 1 0.57 -21.65 -7.18
CA MET A 1 0.29 -20.19 -7.24
C MET A 1 1.16 -19.58 -8.32
N GLY A 2 0.59 -18.93 -9.34
CA GLY A 2 1.36 -18.33 -10.42
C GLY A 2 2.32 -17.23 -9.93
N LYS A 3 3.47 -17.10 -10.58
CA LYS A 3 4.44 -16.04 -10.30
C LYS A 3 3.79 -14.70 -10.63
N ILE A 4 3.63 -13.83 -9.63
CA ILE A 4 3.17 -12.45 -9.86
C ILE A 4 4.33 -11.69 -10.52
N VAL A 5 4.06 -11.14 -11.70
CA VAL A 5 4.98 -10.25 -12.41
C VAL A 5 4.56 -8.82 -12.13
N ILE A 6 5.51 -7.98 -11.71
CA ILE A 6 5.30 -6.54 -11.55
C ILE A 6 5.61 -5.90 -12.90
N GLU A 7 4.60 -5.34 -13.54
CA GLU A 7 4.77 -4.60 -14.78
C GLU A 7 5.42 -3.24 -14.51
N LYS A 8 6.08 -2.68 -15.53
CA LYS A 8 6.80 -1.40 -15.40
C LYS A 8 5.90 -0.24 -14.94
N GLU A 9 4.66 -0.18 -15.44
CA GLU A 9 3.70 0.85 -15.01
C GLU A 9 3.31 0.67 -13.52
N THR A 10 3.01 -0.57 -13.11
CA THR A 10 2.74 -0.93 -11.71
C THR A 10 3.92 -0.53 -10.81
N GLU A 11 5.14 -0.84 -11.22
CA GLU A 11 6.37 -0.48 -10.50
C GLU A 11 6.52 1.04 -10.35
N GLN A 12 6.32 1.80 -11.42
CA GLN A 12 6.40 3.27 -11.37
C GLN A 12 5.37 3.87 -10.42
N ILE A 13 4.12 3.41 -10.45
CA ILE A 13 3.06 3.87 -9.54
C ILE A 13 3.44 3.54 -8.09
N LEU A 14 3.93 2.32 -7.84
CA LEU A 14 4.32 1.87 -6.49
C LEU A 14 5.49 2.68 -5.94
N LEU A 15 6.55 2.88 -6.73
CA LEU A 15 7.73 3.64 -6.31
C LEU A 15 7.36 5.10 -6.02
N ALA A 16 6.61 5.75 -6.92
CA ALA A 16 6.13 7.11 -6.69
C ALA A 16 5.24 7.20 -5.43
N SER A 17 4.39 6.20 -5.20
CA SER A 17 3.53 6.18 -4.01
C SER A 17 4.31 5.91 -2.73
N LEU A 18 5.38 5.08 -2.76
CA LEU A 18 6.26 4.85 -1.61
C LEU A 18 7.08 6.08 -1.22
N LEU A 19 7.36 6.98 -2.16
CA LEU A 19 7.98 8.27 -1.86
C LEU A 19 6.99 9.28 -1.22
N GLY A 20 5.69 8.97 -1.24
CA GLY A 20 4.62 9.78 -0.67
C GLY A 20 3.88 9.08 0.47
N ASP A 21 2.61 8.77 0.27
CA ASP A 21 1.68 8.26 1.30
C ASP A 21 1.76 6.73 1.52
N GLY A 22 2.49 6.02 0.66
CA GLY A 22 2.69 4.59 0.72
C GLY A 22 3.73 4.17 1.74
N SER A 23 3.58 2.95 2.27
CA SER A 23 4.51 2.37 3.24
C SER A 23 4.71 0.89 3.01
N LEU A 24 5.86 0.37 3.42
CA LEU A 24 6.13 -1.06 3.48
C LEU A 24 5.88 -1.56 4.90
N TYR A 25 5.06 -2.59 5.02
CA TYR A 25 4.70 -3.22 6.30
C TYR A 25 5.10 -4.69 6.28
N LYS A 26 5.74 -5.16 7.35
CA LYS A 26 6.02 -6.60 7.54
C LYS A 26 4.95 -7.19 8.45
N PRO A 27 4.10 -8.11 7.96
CA PRO A 27 3.17 -8.84 8.82
C PRO A 27 3.92 -9.61 9.91
N LYS A 28 3.34 -9.70 11.11
CA LYS A 28 3.97 -10.33 12.29
C LYS A 28 4.51 -11.74 12.01
N GLU A 29 3.76 -12.53 11.24
CA GLU A 29 4.10 -13.92 10.86
C GLU A 29 4.47 -14.04 9.37
N GLY A 30 4.69 -12.90 8.68
CA GLY A 30 4.97 -12.85 7.25
C GLY A 30 6.46 -12.92 6.92
N LYS A 31 6.82 -13.76 5.93
CA LYS A 31 8.19 -13.80 5.39
C LYS A 31 8.56 -12.53 4.61
N ASN A 32 7.60 -11.95 3.89
CA ASN A 32 7.81 -10.80 3.02
C ASN A 32 7.09 -9.55 3.51
N TYR A 33 7.56 -8.39 3.07
CA TYR A 33 6.84 -7.13 3.22
C TYR A 33 5.64 -7.07 2.27
N LEU A 34 4.66 -6.25 2.63
CA LEU A 34 3.56 -5.81 1.78
C LEU A 34 3.57 -4.29 1.68
N TYR A 35 2.97 -3.77 0.61
CA TYR A 35 2.66 -2.36 0.47
C TYR A 35 1.34 -2.02 1.16
N SER A 36 1.31 -0.90 1.88
CA SER A 36 0.12 -0.35 2.53
C SER A 36 -0.01 1.13 2.23
N GLU A 37 -1.23 1.56 1.95
CA GLU A 37 -1.53 2.98 1.75
C GLU A 37 -2.93 3.32 2.28
N TYR A 38 -3.07 4.56 2.76
CA TYR A 38 -4.33 5.12 3.21
C TYR A 38 -4.59 6.43 2.48
N HIS A 39 -5.81 6.60 1.98
CA HIS A 39 -6.28 7.89 1.47
C HIS A 39 -7.49 8.37 2.26
N SER A 40 -7.55 9.68 2.47
CA SER A 40 -8.76 10.33 2.95
C SER A 40 -9.91 10.15 1.94
N ILE A 41 -11.14 10.17 2.44
CA ILE A 41 -12.35 10.17 1.60
C ILE A 41 -12.33 11.27 0.53
N LYS A 42 -11.65 12.40 0.77
CA LYS A 42 -11.48 13.50 -0.18
C LYS A 42 -10.69 13.11 -1.43
N GLN A 43 -9.89 12.04 -1.37
CA GLN A 43 -9.06 11.51 -2.45
C GLN A 43 -9.58 10.15 -2.95
N LYS A 44 -10.86 9.85 -2.72
CA LYS A 44 -11.47 8.56 -3.04
C LYS A 44 -11.24 8.12 -4.48
N ASP A 45 -11.47 9.00 -5.45
CA ASP A 45 -11.40 8.61 -6.86
C ASP A 45 -9.98 8.27 -7.29
N TYR A 46 -8.99 9.01 -6.76
CA TYR A 46 -7.58 8.70 -6.96
C TYR A 46 -7.18 7.37 -6.32
N ALA A 47 -7.68 7.11 -5.11
CA ALA A 47 -7.44 5.84 -4.44
C ALA A 47 -8.04 4.65 -5.23
N LEU A 48 -9.27 4.78 -5.73
CA LEU A 48 -9.93 3.75 -6.54
C LEU A 48 -9.23 3.56 -7.90
N TRP A 49 -8.75 4.64 -8.52
CA TRP A 49 -7.93 4.56 -9.73
C TRP A 49 -6.64 3.77 -9.48
N LYS A 50 -5.91 4.06 -8.40
CA LYS A 50 -4.69 3.29 -8.02
C LYS A 50 -5.01 1.83 -7.74
N ILE A 51 -6.09 1.56 -6.99
CA ILE A 51 -6.51 0.19 -6.69
C ILE A 51 -6.78 -0.59 -7.98
N LYS A 52 -7.46 0.03 -8.96
CA LYS A 52 -7.71 -0.60 -10.25
C LYS A 52 -6.43 -0.84 -11.05
N LYS A 53 -5.46 0.08 -11.02
CA LYS A 53 -4.17 -0.05 -11.70
C LYS A 53 -3.25 -1.11 -11.08
N LEU A 54 -3.51 -1.51 -9.84
CA LEU A 54 -2.67 -2.42 -9.06
C LEU A 54 -3.41 -3.71 -8.65
N ASP A 55 -4.49 -4.06 -9.36
CA ASP A 55 -5.40 -5.14 -8.97
C ASP A 55 -4.70 -6.51 -8.82
N ASN A 56 -3.70 -6.78 -9.67
CA ASN A 56 -2.92 -8.01 -9.73
C ASN A 56 -2.17 -8.30 -8.42
N ILE A 57 -1.77 -7.25 -7.71
CA ILE A 57 -1.04 -7.33 -6.45
C ILE A 57 -1.90 -7.06 -5.22
N ILE A 58 -3.12 -6.56 -5.37
CA ILE A 58 -3.96 -6.24 -4.21
C ILE A 58 -4.40 -7.50 -3.48
N SER A 59 -4.37 -7.41 -2.15
CA SER A 59 -4.90 -8.45 -1.26
C SER A 59 -6.19 -8.00 -0.57
N LYS A 60 -6.27 -6.75 -0.13
CA LYS A 60 -7.41 -6.25 0.64
C LYS A 60 -7.55 -4.74 0.48
N SER A 61 -8.78 -4.28 0.36
CA SER A 61 -9.15 -2.87 0.52
C SER A 61 -10.29 -2.75 1.53
N LEU A 62 -10.23 -1.74 2.40
CA LEU A 62 -11.20 -1.51 3.47
C LEU A 62 -11.49 -0.02 3.61
N TRP A 63 -12.78 0.33 3.63
CA TRP A 63 -13.24 1.62 4.13
C TRP A 63 -13.09 1.64 5.64
N CYS A 64 -12.33 2.61 6.16
CA CYS A 64 -12.03 2.69 7.58
C CYS A 64 -12.21 4.11 8.11
N GLU A 65 -12.55 4.16 9.40
CA GLU A 65 -12.57 5.38 10.18
C GLU A 65 -11.47 5.30 11.22
N TYR A 66 -10.67 6.36 11.36
CA TYR A 66 -9.68 6.46 12.42
C TYR A 66 -9.89 7.75 13.21
N LYS A 67 -9.84 7.64 14.53
CA LYS A 67 -9.87 8.80 15.43
C LYS A 67 -8.45 9.25 15.68
N ASP A 68 -8.13 10.47 15.26
CA ASP A 68 -6.84 11.07 15.57
C ASP A 68 -6.75 11.36 17.06
N LYS A 69 -5.72 10.81 17.71
CA LYS A 69 -5.51 10.97 19.15
C LYS A 69 -5.13 12.40 19.52
N ARG A 70 -4.54 13.17 18.58
CA ARG A 70 -4.04 14.53 18.84
C ARG A 70 -5.18 15.54 18.79
N SER A 71 -6.02 15.49 17.77
CA SER A 71 -7.10 16.46 17.57
C SER A 71 -8.47 15.97 18.02
N GLY A 72 -8.62 14.68 18.34
CA GLY A 72 -9.92 14.05 18.66
C GLY A 72 -10.87 13.91 17.47
N LYS A 73 -10.45 14.29 16.25
CA LYS A 73 -11.28 14.25 15.05
C LYS A 73 -11.29 12.84 14.46
N THR A 74 -12.44 12.44 13.91
CA THR A 74 -12.57 11.18 13.17
C THR A 74 -12.40 11.45 11.68
N PHE A 75 -11.50 10.70 11.05
CA PHE A 75 -11.24 10.75 9.63
C PHE A 75 -11.71 9.47 8.97
N LYS A 76 -12.42 9.62 7.85
CA LYS A 76 -12.87 8.50 7.01
C LYS A 76 -11.99 8.40 5.78
N GLY A 77 -11.72 7.17 5.35
CA GLY A 77 -10.90 6.93 4.18
C GLY A 77 -10.88 5.48 3.76
N ILE A 78 -10.03 5.19 2.77
CA ILE A 78 -9.80 3.84 2.27
C ILE A 78 -8.37 3.45 2.55
N ARG A 79 -8.20 2.30 3.19
CA ARG A 79 -6.90 1.64 3.36
C ARG A 79 -6.87 0.43 2.45
N TRP A 80 -5.76 0.23 1.77
CA TRP A 80 -5.55 -0.97 0.96
C TRP A 80 -4.14 -1.51 1.14
N HIS A 81 -4.04 -2.81 0.90
CA HIS A 81 -2.83 -3.59 1.08
C HIS A 81 -2.59 -4.45 -0.15
N SER A 82 -1.33 -4.54 -0.57
CA SER A 82 -0.89 -5.57 -1.50
C SER A 82 -0.80 -6.92 -0.80
N LYS A 83 -0.62 -7.97 -1.60
CA LYS A 83 -0.06 -9.26 -1.18
C LYS A 83 1.35 -9.02 -0.64
N ALA A 84 1.78 -9.86 0.29
CA ALA A 84 3.16 -9.86 0.76
C ALA A 84 4.07 -10.55 -0.27
N LEU A 85 4.99 -9.82 -0.89
CA LEU A 85 5.78 -10.29 -2.04
C LEU A 85 7.28 -10.06 -1.82
N PRO A 86 8.16 -10.96 -2.32
CA PRO A 86 9.61 -10.77 -2.24
C PRO A 86 10.09 -9.44 -2.84
N TYR A 87 9.39 -8.94 -3.87
CA TYR A 87 9.63 -7.62 -4.46
C TYR A 87 9.62 -6.49 -3.41
N PHE A 88 8.63 -6.47 -2.51
CA PHE A 88 8.55 -5.47 -1.45
C PHE A 88 9.64 -5.63 -0.39
N THR A 89 10.10 -6.85 -0.13
CA THR A 89 11.26 -7.09 0.73
C THR A 89 12.52 -6.51 0.10
N GLY A 90 12.72 -6.70 -1.20
CA GLY A 90 13.83 -6.10 -1.94
C GLY A 90 13.78 -4.57 -1.92
N LEU A 91 12.60 -3.98 -2.15
CA LEU A 91 12.42 -2.53 -2.03
C LEU A 91 12.75 -2.01 -0.62
N HIS A 92 12.34 -2.72 0.42
CA HIS A 92 12.67 -2.31 1.79
C HIS A 92 14.19 -2.29 2.02
N GLN A 93 14.92 -3.28 1.52
CA GLN A 93 16.39 -3.34 1.64
C GLN A 93 17.08 -2.17 0.91
N ILE A 94 16.49 -1.70 -0.20
CA ILE A 94 17.01 -0.56 -0.96
C ILE A 94 16.69 0.78 -0.27
N LEU A 95 15.46 0.95 0.23
CA LEU A 95 14.98 2.23 0.78
C LEU A 95 15.38 2.46 2.23
N TYR A 96 15.61 1.38 2.98
CA TYR A 96 16.02 1.40 4.39
C TYR A 96 17.27 0.54 4.59
N PRO A 97 18.40 0.88 3.94
CA PRO A 97 19.65 0.20 4.19
C PRO A 97 20.10 0.54 5.61
N ILE A 98 20.34 -0.50 6.41
CA ILE A 98 20.94 -0.41 7.75
C ILE A 98 22.32 -1.04 7.66
#